data_AF-A0A2R3Z9W9-F1
#
_entry.id   AF-A0A2R3Z9W9-F1
#
_cell.length_a   1.000
_cell.length_b   1.000
_cell.length_c   1.000
_cell.angle_alpha   90.00
_cell.angle_beta   90.00
_cell.angle_gamma   90.00
#
_symmetry.space_group_name_H-M   'P 1'
#
loop_
_entity.id
_entity.type
_entity.pdbx_description
1 polymer ?
#
loop_
_entity_poly.entity_id
_entity_poly.type
_entity_poly.pdbx_seq_one_letter_code
_entity_poly.pdbx_strand_id
1 'polypeptide(L)'
;MLFLSVFPFPIGYYTWLRLVITFSSGMLCFYHYKNDDYTMMSILGIVALLFNPVYPVYLGKKGIWLPIDLIVGCIFIYEAVKFPMEKK
;
A
#
# COMPACT_ATOMS: atom_id res chain seq x y z
N MET A 1 -4.22 5.30 -7.57
CA MET A 1 -3.17 5.84 -8.46
C MET A 1 -3.38 5.50 -9.94
N LEU A 2 -4.35 4.66 -10.34
CA LEU A 2 -4.34 4.09 -11.69
C LEU A 2 -4.76 5.02 -12.86
N PHE A 3 -5.47 6.14 -12.63
CA PHE A 3 -5.93 7.01 -13.73
C PHE A 3 -5.92 8.52 -13.43
N LEU A 4 -5.43 8.95 -12.25
CA LEU A 4 -5.62 10.33 -11.76
C LEU A 4 -4.45 11.28 -12.04
N SER A 5 -3.50 10.92 -12.90
CA SER A 5 -2.31 11.75 -13.13
C SER A 5 -2.56 13.03 -13.97
N VAL A 6 -3.81 13.30 -14.36
CA VAL A 6 -4.21 14.48 -15.15
C VAL A 6 -4.73 15.64 -14.29
N PHE A 7 -5.22 15.38 -13.07
CA PHE A 7 -5.77 16.45 -12.23
C PHE A 7 -4.71 17.00 -11.26
N PRO A 8 -4.52 18.33 -11.18
CA PRO A 8 -3.69 18.95 -10.15
C PRO A 8 -4.45 18.87 -8.82
N PHE A 9 -4.48 17.70 -8.20
CA PHE A 9 -5.15 17.55 -6.93
C PHE A 9 -4.29 18.18 -5.83
N PRO A 10 -4.87 18.93 -4.88
CA PRO A 10 -4.15 19.46 -3.73
C PRO A 10 -3.34 18.36 -3.04
N ILE A 11 -2.16 18.74 -2.53
CA ILE A 11 -1.21 17.84 -1.85
C ILE A 11 -1.90 16.93 -0.81
N GLY A 12 -3.00 17.40 -0.21
CA GLY A 12 -3.81 16.67 0.76
C GLY A 12 -4.35 15.31 0.29
N TYR A 13 -4.69 15.13 -1.00
CA TYR A 13 -5.19 13.82 -1.48
C TYR A 13 -4.11 12.75 -1.50
N TYR A 14 -2.88 13.13 -1.82
CA TYR A 14 -1.75 12.21 -1.77
C TYR A 14 -1.44 11.79 -0.32
N THR A 15 -1.60 12.71 0.63
CA THR A 15 -1.47 12.40 2.07
C THR A 15 -2.59 11.50 2.56
N TRP A 16 -3.84 11.74 2.14
CA TRP A 16 -4.98 10.89 2.46
C TRP A 16 -4.80 9.46 1.93
N LEU A 17 -4.36 9.32 0.68
CA LEU A 17 -4.13 8.00 0.09
C LEU A 17 -3.03 7.23 0.82
N ARG A 18 -1.93 7.92 1.18
CA ARG A 18 -0.85 7.36 2.00
C ARG A 18 -1.37 6.86 3.36
N LEU A 19 -2.18 7.66 4.05
CA LEU A 19 -2.82 7.25 5.30
C LEU A 19 -3.65 5.96 5.14
N VAL A 20 -4.50 5.90 4.11
CA VAL A 20 -5.33 4.71 3.85
C VAL A 20 -4.47 3.49 3.58
N ILE A 21 -3.44 3.60 2.74
CA ILE A 21 -2.55 2.49 2.39
C ILE A 21 -1.73 2.04 3.61
N THR A 22 -1.18 2.97 4.39
CA THR A 22 -0.41 2.62 5.61
C THR A 22 -1.29 1.95 6.64
N PHE A 23 -2.54 2.42 6.82
CA PHE A 23 -3.47 1.81 7.77
C PHE A 23 -3.89 0.40 7.33
N SER A 24 -4.28 0.23 6.07
CA SER A 24 -4.70 -1.07 5.55
C SER A 24 -3.56 -2.08 5.51
N SER A 25 -2.35 -1.68 5.11
CA SER A 25 -1.16 -2.54 5.13
C SER A 25 -0.74 -2.90 6.55
N GLY A 26 -0.85 -1.98 7.51
CA GLY A 26 -0.62 -2.27 8.93
C GLY A 26 -1.58 -3.32 9.49
N MET A 27 -2.88 -3.23 9.18
CA MET A 27 -3.88 -4.22 9.60
C MET A 27 -3.60 -5.60 8.98
N LEU A 28 -3.34 -5.67 7.68
CA LEU A 28 -3.00 -6.92 6.99
C LEU A 28 -1.68 -7.52 7.49
N CYS A 29 -0.68 -6.69 7.79
CA CYS A 29 0.59 -7.13 8.37
C CYS A 29 0.37 -7.83 9.71
N PHE A 30 -0.47 -7.27 10.59
CA PHE A 30 -0.82 -7.90 11.86
C PHE A 30 -1.61 -9.21 11.68
N TYR A 31 -2.51 -9.26 10.69
CA TYR A 31 -3.24 -10.49 10.34
C TYR A 31 -2.30 -11.61 9.89
N HIS A 32 -1.38 -11.32 8.97
CA HIS A 32 -0.40 -12.28 8.46
C HIS A 32 0.63 -12.70 9.51
N TYR A 33 1.03 -11.78 10.39
CA TYR A 33 1.86 -12.12 11.56
C TYR A 33 1.19 -13.18 12.44
N LYS A 34 -0.13 -13.11 12.64
CA LYS A 34 -0.89 -14.09 13.43
C LYS A 34 -1.06 -15.44 12.72
N ASN A 35 -1.01 -15.47 11.40
CA ASN A 35 -1.16 -16.69 10.59
C ASN A 35 0.18 -17.31 10.19
N ASP A 36 1.29 -16.89 10.81
CA ASP A 36 2.66 -17.33 10.51
C ASP A 36 3.10 -17.12 9.04
N ASP A 37 2.41 -16.25 8.28
CA ASP A 37 2.83 -15.84 6.93
C ASP A 37 3.81 -14.67 7.02
N TYR A 38 5.04 -14.99 7.43
CA TYR A 38 6.13 -14.03 7.57
C TYR A 38 6.51 -13.37 6.22
N THR A 39 6.23 -14.03 5.09
CA THR A 39 6.50 -13.49 3.76
C THR A 39 5.59 -12.30 3.50
N MET A 40 4.27 -12.48 3.60
CA MET A 40 3.32 -11.40 3.38
C MET A 40 3.41 -10.32 4.45
N MET A 41 3.67 -10.70 5.71
CA MET A 41 3.97 -9.76 6.80
C MET A 41 5.13 -8.81 6.41
N SER A 42 6.25 -9.34 5.95
CA SER A 42 7.42 -8.52 5.60
C SER A 42 7.13 -7.56 4.43
N ILE A 43 6.44 -8.04 3.39
CA ILE A 43 6.07 -7.25 2.21
C ILE A 43 5.14 -6.10 2.64
N LEU A 44 4.08 -6.41 3.39
CA LEU A 44 3.11 -5.42 3.86
C LEU A 44 3.71 -4.43 4.85
N GLY A 45 4.65 -4.88 5.70
CA GLY A 45 5.42 -4.01 6.59
C GLY A 45 6.28 -2.99 5.83
N ILE A 46 6.97 -3.43 4.77
CA ILE A 46 7.74 -2.53 3.89
C ILE A 46 6.80 -1.54 3.20
N VAL A 47 5.64 -1.99 2.71
CA VAL A 47 4.63 -1.12 2.09
C VAL A 47 4.11 -0.08 3.10
N ALA A 48 3.80 -0.48 4.33
CA ALA A 48 3.33 0.43 5.37
C ALA A 48 4.36 1.53 5.67
N LEU A 49 5.65 1.16 5.74
CA LEU A 49 6.76 2.10 5.93
C LEU A 49 6.95 3.02 4.73
N LEU A 50 6.91 2.49 3.51
CA LEU A 50 7.13 3.26 2.29
C LEU A 50 6.03 4.30 2.04
N PHE A 51 4.79 3.94 2.35
CA PHE A 51 3.62 4.82 2.19
C PHE A 51 3.32 5.67 3.43
N ASN A 52 4.13 5.57 4.49
CA ASN A 52 3.88 6.28 5.76
C ASN A 52 3.84 7.82 5.55
N PRO A 53 2.76 8.51 5.99
CA PRO A 53 2.67 9.97 5.92
C PRO A 53 3.66 10.71 6.84
N VAL A 54 4.21 10.06 7.88
CA VAL A 54 5.12 10.68 8.86
C VAL A 54 6.50 10.96 8.26
N TYR A 55 7.00 10.06 7.41
CA TYR A 55 8.25 10.23 6.66
C TYR A 55 7.98 10.13 5.17
N PRO A 56 7.52 11.22 4.53
CA PRO A 56 7.29 11.22 3.08
C PRO A 56 8.63 11.02 2.36
N VAL A 57 8.81 9.84 1.77
CA VAL A 57 10.00 9.52 0.97
C VAL A 57 9.93 10.29 -0.36
N TYR A 58 10.77 11.30 -0.53
CA TYR A 58 10.89 12.04 -1.78
C TYR A 58 11.88 11.35 -2.72
N LEU A 59 11.46 10.25 -3.35
CA LEU A 59 12.13 9.76 -4.55
C LEU A 59 11.97 10.83 -5.63
N GLY A 60 13.02 11.61 -5.88
CA GLY A 60 13.00 12.92 -6.57
C GLY A 60 12.34 13.02 -7.96
N LYS A 61 11.82 11.94 -8.53
CA LYS A 61 10.96 11.95 -9.72
C LYS A 61 9.64 11.23 -9.42
N LYS A 62 8.51 11.94 -9.62
CA LYS A 62 7.14 11.37 -9.56
C LYS A 62 6.99 10.08 -10.39
N GLY A 63 7.76 9.92 -11.46
CA GLY A 63 7.72 8.73 -12.33
C GLY A 63 8.15 7.42 -11.64
N ILE A 64 8.90 7.46 -10.53
CA ILE A 64 9.33 6.25 -9.81
C ILE A 64 8.20 5.70 -8.92
N TRP A 65 7.28 6.56 -8.49
CA TRP A 65 6.14 6.14 -7.67
C TRP A 65 5.11 5.32 -8.46
N LEU A 66 4.96 5.58 -9.76
CA LEU A 66 4.01 4.88 -10.61
C LEU A 66 4.19 3.35 -10.63
N PRO A 67 5.38 2.78 -10.90
CA PRO A 67 5.57 1.33 -10.83
C PRO A 67 5.42 0.77 -9.42
N ILE A 68 5.83 1.52 -8.38
CA ILE A 68 5.66 1.12 -6.98
C ILE A 68 4.18 0.99 -6.63
N ASP A 69 3.39 2.02 -6.95
CA ASP A 69 1.95 2.05 -6.71
C ASP A 69 1.23 0.92 -7.44
N LEU A 70 1.69 0.56 -8.64
CA LEU A 70 1.13 -0.53 -9.44
C LEU A 70 1.43 -1.89 -8.81
N ILE A 71 2.67 -2.12 -8.36
CA ILE A 71 3.05 -3.35 -7.64
C ILE A 71 2.24 -3.50 -6.35
N VAL A 72 2.16 -2.43 -5.55
CA VAL A 72 1.39 -2.44 -4.30
C VAL A 72 -0.10 -2.66 -4.57
N GLY A 73 -0.66 -2.03 -5.59
CA GLY A 73 -2.04 -2.27 -6.02
C GLY A 73 -2.29 -3.74 -6.37
N CYS A 74 -1.39 -4.39 -7.12
CA CYS A 74 -1.49 -5.80 -7.44
C CYS A 74 -1.45 -6.70 -6.20
N ILE A 75 -0.57 -6.41 -5.24
CA ILE A 75 -0.49 -7.14 -3.96
C ILE A 75 -1.81 -7.03 -3.19
N PHE A 76 -2.36 -5.82 -3.08
CA PHE A 76 -3.64 -5.60 -2.41
C PHE A 76 -4.80 -6.31 -3.12
N ILE A 77 -4.81 -6.36 -4.45
CA ILE A 77 -5.82 -7.10 -5.21
C ILE A 77 -5.68 -8.60 -4.96
N TYR A 78 -4.46 -9.14 -4.99
CA TYR A 78 -4.20 -10.54 -4.69
C TYR A 78 -4.69 -10.91 -3.28
N GLU A 79 -4.33 -10.10 -2.28
CA GLU A 79 -4.81 -10.23 -0.91
C GLU A 79 -6.34 -10.14 -0.87
N ALA A 80 -6.95 -9.15 -1.53
CA ALA A 80 -8.41 -8.99 -1.56
C ALA A 80 -9.16 -10.10 -2.31
N VAL A 81 -8.50 -10.88 -3.17
CA VAL A 81 -9.07 -12.07 -3.84
C VAL A 81 -8.81 -13.34 -3.03
N LYS A 82 -7.73 -13.41 -2.26
CA LYS A 82 -7.40 -14.52 -1.35
C LYS A 82 -8.22 -14.46 -0.06
N PHE A 83 -8.42 -13.27 0.52
CA PHE A 83 -9.21 -13.04 1.74
C PHE A 83 -10.67 -13.56 1.68
N PRO A 84 -11.41 -13.41 0.58
CA PRO A 84 -12.75 -14.00 0.41
C PRO A 84 -12.74 -15.53 0.36
N MET A 85 -11.63 -16.13 -0.08
CA MET A 85 -11.51 -17.59 -0.30
C MET A 85 -11.08 -18.33 0.96
N GLU A 86 -10.40 -17.66 1.90
CA GLU A 86 -9.92 -18.24 3.15
C GLU A 86 -10.97 -18.17 4.29
N LYS A 87 -12.11 -17.50 4.06
CA LYS A 87 -13.34 -17.73 4.84
C LYS A 87 -13.98 -19.05 4.40
N LYS A 88 -13.40 -20.19 4.77
CA LYS A 88 -14.12 -21.46 4.78
C LYS A 88 -13.74 -22.33 5.96
#